data_AF-C4WWV2-F1
#
_entry.id   AF-C4WWV2-F1
#
_cell.length_a   1.000
_cell.length_b   1.000
_cell.length_c   1.000
_cell.angle_alpha   90.00
_cell.angle_beta   90.00
_cell.angle_gamma   90.00
#
_symmetry.space_group_name_H-M   'P 1'
#
loop_
_entity.id
_entity.type
_entity.pdbx_description
1 polymer ?
#
loop_
_entity_poly.entity_id
_entity_poly.type
_entity_poly.pdbx_seq_one_letter_code
_entity_poly.pdbx_strand_id
1 'polypeptide(L)'
;MNPFEGMEISNDWQTLFNINERQPCRKCSKSRKYFCYTCYTLNADIENKIPTLKLPFKIDIIKHSREIAGKSTAIHAALLAPKDVTIYIYPDMPRYTEDDKVILVYPGKSAVTLQDFYSSNKKQEDNQVCNKKDTSRKFMTHALFIDSTWNQSNGILKDPIISELPCIKLQIRLSQFWRHQKGSPRWFLATIEAIHQLLVEFTETDIEANEPPQNYDNMLFFFRFMYEKIHQLYEHDKLKSYRRPMNI
;
A
#
# COMPACT_ATOMS: atom_id res chain seq x y z
N MET A 1 21.88 6.67 7.45
CA MET A 1 21.47 6.41 6.05
C MET A 1 20.04 6.89 5.91
N ASN A 2 19.73 7.69 4.89
CA ASN A 2 18.37 8.19 4.66
C ASN A 2 17.58 7.09 3.93
N PRO A 3 16.53 6.50 4.52
CA PRO A 3 15.87 5.36 3.89
C PRO A 3 14.99 5.71 2.68
N PHE A 4 14.90 7.00 2.33
CA PHE A 4 14.18 7.51 1.17
C PHE A 4 15.15 8.13 0.14
N GLU A 5 16.45 7.86 0.28
CA GLU A 5 17.47 8.28 -0.69
C GLU A 5 17.16 7.69 -2.07
N GLY A 6 17.24 8.53 -3.10
CA GLY A 6 16.89 8.16 -4.48
C GLY A 6 15.39 8.16 -4.82
N MET A 7 14.49 8.40 -3.85
CA MET A 7 13.05 8.46 -4.08
C MET A 7 12.58 9.89 -4.43
N GLU A 8 11.65 10.01 -5.38
CA GLU A 8 11.06 11.28 -5.82
C GLU A 8 9.77 11.61 -5.06
N ILE A 9 9.89 11.75 -3.73
CA ILE A 9 8.77 12.15 -2.87
C ILE A 9 8.70 13.68 -2.80
N SER A 10 7.55 14.27 -3.13
CA SER A 10 7.34 15.73 -3.07
C SER A 10 7.65 16.28 -1.69
N ASN A 11 8.54 17.28 -1.60
CA ASN A 11 8.91 17.95 -0.35
C ASN A 11 7.77 18.72 0.32
N ASP A 12 6.62 18.88 -0.34
CA ASP A 12 5.43 19.49 0.27
C ASP A 12 4.96 18.72 1.52
N TRP A 13 5.42 17.48 1.76
CA TRP A 13 5.16 16.75 3.01
C TRP A 13 5.61 17.54 4.25
N GLN A 14 6.60 18.43 4.11
CA GLN A 14 7.06 19.32 5.18
C GLN A 14 5.99 20.28 5.67
N THR A 15 5.02 20.65 4.83
CA THR A 15 3.91 21.55 5.20
C THR A 15 3.06 20.97 6.34
N LEU A 16 3.04 19.64 6.49
CA LEU A 16 2.34 18.96 7.57
C LEU A 16 2.94 19.27 8.95
N PHE A 17 4.19 19.74 9.05
CA PHE A 17 4.74 20.21 10.32
C PHE A 17 4.13 21.53 10.80
N ASN A 18 3.61 22.36 9.89
CA ASN A 18 3.00 23.64 10.25
C ASN A 18 1.61 23.46 10.89
N ILE A 19 1.02 22.27 10.78
CA ILE A 19 -0.26 21.94 11.41
C ILE A 19 0.00 21.60 12.88
N ASN A 20 -0.36 22.52 13.77
CA ASN A 20 -0.11 22.38 15.21
C ASN A 20 -1.33 21.85 15.96
N GLU A 21 -2.54 22.17 15.52
CA GLU A 21 -3.77 21.90 16.24
C GLU A 21 -4.59 20.76 15.62
N ARG A 22 -5.50 20.20 16.42
CA ARG A 22 -6.51 19.27 15.93
C ARG A 22 -7.77 20.04 15.55
N GLN A 23 -8.37 19.67 14.44
CA GLN A 23 -9.62 20.25 13.94
C GLN A 23 -10.70 19.16 13.83
N PRO A 24 -12.00 19.51 13.93
CA PRO A 24 -13.08 18.55 13.71
C PRO A 24 -13.11 18.12 12.23
N CYS A 25 -13.25 16.82 12.00
CA CYS A 25 -13.44 16.29 10.64
C CYS A 25 -14.73 16.84 10.02
N ARG A 26 -14.63 17.38 8.80
CA ARG A 26 -15.76 17.92 8.03
C ARG A 26 -16.91 16.94 7.78
N LYS A 27 -16.66 15.63 7.90
CA LYS A 27 -17.66 14.56 7.67
C LYS A 27 -18.23 13.96 8.96
N CYS A 28 -17.39 13.67 9.96
CA CYS A 28 -17.83 12.97 11.19
C CYS A 28 -17.65 13.78 12.49
N SER A 29 -17.16 15.02 12.40
CA SER A 29 -16.87 15.94 13.52
C SER A 29 -15.86 15.44 14.56
N LYS A 30 -15.34 14.21 14.43
CA LYS A 30 -14.31 13.70 15.34
C LYS A 30 -13.04 14.54 15.19
N SER A 31 -12.43 14.88 16.32
CA SER A 31 -11.17 15.64 16.37
C SER A 31 -10.02 14.85 15.71
N ARG A 32 -9.37 15.44 14.71
CA ARG A 32 -8.26 14.87 13.93
C ARG A 32 -7.17 15.93 13.74
N LYS A 33 -5.94 15.52 13.45
CA LYS A 33 -4.85 16.47 13.17
C LYS A 33 -4.67 16.66 11.67
N TYR A 34 -4.12 15.66 10.99
CA TYR A 34 -3.77 15.74 9.57
C TYR A 34 -4.90 15.25 8.65
N PHE A 35 -5.50 14.12 9.01
CA PHE A 35 -6.51 13.44 8.22
C PHE A 35 -7.42 12.59 9.10
N CYS A 36 -8.60 12.26 8.58
CA CYS A 36 -9.58 11.42 9.26
C CYS A 36 -9.44 9.95 8.87
N TYR A 37 -8.90 9.14 9.77
CA TYR A 37 -8.81 7.66 9.67
C TYR A 37 -10.16 6.91 9.68
N THR A 38 -11.28 7.63 9.65
CA THR A 38 -12.62 7.03 9.54
C THR A 38 -13.30 7.43 8.23
N CYS A 39 -13.18 8.71 7.84
CA CYS A 39 -13.82 9.23 6.63
C CYS A 39 -12.89 9.25 5.41
N TYR A 40 -11.61 8.91 5.60
CA TYR A 40 -10.57 8.94 4.58
C TYR A 40 -10.47 10.30 3.86
N THR A 41 -10.47 11.39 4.64
CA THR A 41 -10.35 12.75 4.12
C THR A 41 -9.22 13.50 4.81
N LEU A 42 -8.67 14.49 4.12
CA LEU A 42 -7.79 15.49 4.73
C LEU A 42 -8.56 16.30 5.78
N ASN A 43 -7.83 16.78 6.78
CA ASN A 43 -8.36 17.53 7.92
C ASN A 43 -7.60 18.85 8.13
N ALA A 44 -6.96 19.33 7.07
CA ALA A 44 -6.27 20.60 7.00
C ALA A 44 -6.42 21.13 5.57
N ASP A 45 -6.46 22.45 5.42
CA ASP A 45 -6.56 23.15 4.14
C ASP A 45 -5.24 23.12 3.37
N ILE A 46 -4.82 21.91 3.01
CA ILE A 46 -3.55 21.60 2.34
C ILE A 46 -3.75 20.73 1.11
N GLU A 47 -4.99 20.60 0.62
CA GLU A 47 -5.36 19.75 -0.51
C GLU A 47 -4.46 20.00 -1.72
N ASN A 48 -4.14 21.26 -2.00
CA ASN A 48 -3.27 21.69 -3.11
C ASN A 48 -1.78 21.33 -2.92
N LYS A 49 -1.41 20.83 -1.73
CA LYS A 49 -0.05 20.41 -1.37
C LYS A 49 0.10 18.89 -1.26
N ILE A 50 -1.01 18.15 -1.29
CA ILE A 50 -1.00 16.70 -1.25
C ILE A 50 -0.99 16.18 -2.70
N PRO A 51 -0.01 15.35 -3.09
CA PRO A 51 0.00 14.77 -4.42
C PRO A 51 -1.22 13.87 -4.60
N THR A 52 -1.86 13.96 -5.77
CA THR A 52 -2.91 13.04 -6.19
C THR A 52 -2.32 12.07 -7.21
N LEU A 53 -2.44 10.78 -6.93
CA LEU A 53 -1.93 9.69 -7.76
C LEU A 53 -3.09 9.05 -8.53
N LYS A 54 -2.81 8.72 -9.79
CA LYS A 54 -3.62 7.81 -10.59
C LYS A 54 -2.87 6.49 -10.67
N LEU A 55 -3.53 5.40 -10.29
CA LEU A 55 -2.89 4.08 -10.23
C LEU A 55 -3.13 3.28 -11.52
N PRO A 56 -2.27 2.29 -11.84
CA PRO A 56 -2.42 1.49 -13.05
C PRO A 56 -3.56 0.46 -12.94
N PHE A 57 -4.03 0.18 -11.72
CA PHE A 57 -5.10 -0.74 -11.36
C PHE A 57 -5.75 -0.26 -10.05
N LYS A 58 -6.91 -0.82 -9.70
CA LYS A 58 -7.58 -0.54 -8.43
C LYS A 58 -6.90 -1.26 -7.29
N ILE A 59 -6.89 -0.64 -6.11
CA ILE A 59 -6.39 -1.23 -4.88
C ILE A 59 -7.54 -1.34 -3.90
N ASP A 60 -7.84 -2.56 -3.52
CA ASP A 60 -8.81 -2.85 -2.46
C ASP A 60 -8.05 -3.21 -1.19
N ILE A 61 -8.47 -2.65 -0.06
CA ILE A 61 -7.85 -2.94 1.23
C ILE A 61 -8.92 -3.44 2.19
N ILE A 62 -8.81 -4.68 2.62
CA ILE A 62 -9.67 -5.25 3.66
C ILE A 62 -9.02 -4.97 5.01
N LYS A 63 -9.66 -4.10 5.76
CA LYS A 63 -9.26 -3.75 7.11
C LYS A 63 -9.99 -4.61 8.13
N HIS A 64 -9.25 -5.23 9.04
CA HIS A 64 -9.86 -5.95 10.15
C HIS A 64 -10.58 -4.99 11.10
N SER A 65 -11.81 -5.30 11.51
CA SER A 65 -12.67 -4.41 12.32
C SER A 65 -12.10 -4.02 13.69
N ARG A 66 -11.23 -4.85 14.26
CA ARG A 66 -10.53 -4.57 15.54
C ARG A 66 -9.22 -3.81 15.38
N GLU A 67 -8.80 -3.50 14.15
CA GLU A 67 -7.55 -2.78 13.92
C GLU A 67 -7.70 -1.30 14.32
N ILE A 68 -6.71 -0.79 15.05
CA ILE A 68 -6.75 0.60 15.53
C ILE A 68 -6.56 1.53 14.34
N ALA A 69 -7.64 2.20 13.92
CA ALA A 69 -7.65 3.03 12.72
C ALA A 69 -6.52 4.09 12.67
N GLY A 70 -6.17 4.70 13.81
CA GLY A 70 -5.08 5.68 13.90
C GLY A 70 -3.66 5.12 13.76
N LYS A 71 -3.47 3.80 13.69
CA LYS A 71 -2.17 3.14 13.46
C LYS A 71 -2.01 2.62 12.03
N SER A 72 -3.11 2.50 11.28
CA SER A 72 -3.10 1.98 9.91
C SER A 72 -2.41 2.96 8.97
N THR A 73 -1.58 2.44 8.08
CA THR A 73 -0.99 3.21 6.97
C THR A 73 -1.80 3.07 5.68
N ALA A 74 -2.80 2.19 5.64
CA ALA A 74 -3.70 2.01 4.48
C ALA A 74 -4.40 3.31 4.07
N ILE A 75 -4.76 4.15 5.05
CA ILE A 75 -5.36 5.47 4.79
C ILE A 75 -4.47 6.36 3.91
N HIS A 76 -3.13 6.22 3.97
CA HIS A 76 -2.26 7.04 3.12
C HIS A 76 -2.59 6.82 1.64
N ALA A 77 -2.80 5.57 1.21
CA ALA A 77 -3.19 5.25 -0.15
C ALA A 77 -4.56 5.83 -0.51
N ALA A 78 -5.55 5.71 0.38
CA ALA A 78 -6.89 6.26 0.15
C ALA A 78 -6.91 7.80 0.05
N LEU A 79 -5.99 8.49 0.73
CA LEU A 79 -5.84 9.95 0.62
C LEU A 79 -5.13 10.37 -0.67
N LEU A 80 -4.13 9.59 -1.11
CA LEU A 80 -3.28 9.92 -2.25
C LEU A 80 -3.92 9.50 -3.58
N ALA A 81 -4.67 8.40 -3.61
CA ALA A 81 -5.33 7.87 -4.81
C ALA A 81 -6.82 7.57 -4.57
N PRO A 82 -7.64 8.57 -4.19
CA PRO A 82 -9.02 8.36 -3.75
C PRO A 82 -9.95 7.80 -4.84
N LYS A 83 -9.55 7.87 -6.12
CA LYS A 83 -10.30 7.28 -7.24
C LYS A 83 -9.99 5.81 -7.46
N ASP A 84 -8.84 5.34 -6.98
CA ASP A 84 -8.30 4.02 -7.29
C ASP A 84 -8.14 3.14 -6.07
N VAL A 85 -8.27 3.69 -4.85
CA VAL A 85 -8.11 2.94 -3.59
C VAL A 85 -9.42 2.94 -2.81
N THR A 86 -9.89 1.75 -2.43
CA THR A 86 -11.06 1.58 -1.56
C THR A 86 -10.69 0.76 -0.33
N ILE A 87 -11.13 1.20 0.86
CA ILE A 87 -10.92 0.48 2.12
C ILE A 87 -12.26 -0.08 2.59
N TYR A 88 -12.32 -1.39 2.80
CA TYR A 88 -13.48 -2.13 3.31
C TYR A 88 -13.22 -2.57 4.75
N ILE A 89 -14.24 -2.56 5.60
CA ILE A 89 -14.13 -3.04 6.98
C ILE A 89 -14.71 -4.45 7.06
N TYR A 90 -13.86 -5.46 7.25
CA TYR A 90 -14.29 -6.86 7.32
C TYR A 90 -15.40 -7.06 8.37
N PRO A 91 -16.53 -7.74 8.05
CA PRO A 91 -16.73 -8.64 6.91
C PRO A 91 -17.23 -7.99 5.61
N ASP A 92 -17.30 -6.66 5.53
CA ASP A 92 -17.58 -5.99 4.26
C ASP A 92 -16.38 -6.15 3.30
N MET A 93 -16.70 -6.36 2.02
CA MET A 93 -15.77 -6.87 1.00
C MET A 93 -16.07 -6.26 -0.37
N PRO A 94 -15.06 -6.12 -1.24
CA PRO A 94 -15.28 -5.77 -2.65
C PRO A 94 -16.21 -6.80 -3.31
N ARG A 95 -17.07 -6.32 -4.22
CA ARG A 95 -17.92 -7.17 -5.05
C ARG A 95 -17.32 -7.28 -6.43
N TYR A 96 -16.55 -8.34 -6.64
CA TYR A 96 -15.92 -8.63 -7.91
C TYR A 96 -16.92 -9.27 -8.89
N THR A 97 -16.71 -8.97 -10.16
CA THR A 97 -17.40 -9.52 -11.33
C THR A 97 -16.47 -10.50 -12.07
N GLU A 98 -17.00 -11.21 -13.06
CA GLU A 98 -16.20 -12.15 -13.87
C GLU A 98 -15.09 -11.45 -14.67
N ASP A 99 -15.26 -10.16 -14.98
CA ASP A 99 -14.26 -9.35 -15.68
C ASP A 99 -13.12 -8.89 -14.77
N ASP A 100 -13.30 -8.98 -13.44
CA ASP A 100 -12.33 -8.52 -12.46
C ASP A 100 -11.21 -9.55 -12.25
N LYS A 101 -10.04 -9.22 -12.80
CA LYS A 101 -8.79 -9.95 -12.57
C LYS A 101 -8.11 -9.46 -11.30
N VAL A 102 -8.36 -10.15 -10.19
CA VAL A 102 -7.92 -9.75 -8.84
C VAL A 102 -6.74 -10.60 -8.40
N ILE A 103 -5.69 -9.96 -7.86
CA ILE A 103 -4.65 -10.65 -7.10
C ILE A 103 -4.76 -10.35 -5.60
N LEU A 104 -4.31 -11.27 -4.77
CA LEU A 104 -4.06 -11.04 -3.35
C LEU A 104 -2.56 -10.79 -3.13
N VAL A 105 -2.20 -9.66 -2.51
CA VAL A 105 -0.82 -9.41 -2.08
C VAL A 105 -0.64 -9.92 -0.65
N TYR A 106 -0.02 -11.09 -0.52
CA TYR A 106 0.22 -11.72 0.78
C TYR A 106 1.38 -12.72 0.70
N PRO A 107 2.24 -12.84 1.74
CA PRO A 107 3.32 -13.83 1.75
C PRO A 107 2.80 -15.22 2.13
N GLY A 108 1.90 -15.78 1.30
CA GLY A 108 1.37 -17.14 1.44
C GLY A 108 2.37 -18.22 1.01
N LYS A 109 2.16 -19.46 1.45
CA LYS A 109 3.04 -20.60 1.06
C LYS A 109 3.04 -20.87 -0.44
N SER A 110 1.91 -20.65 -1.10
CA SER A 110 1.72 -20.81 -2.55
C SER A 110 1.99 -19.52 -3.33
N ALA A 111 2.46 -18.46 -2.68
CA ALA A 111 2.61 -17.16 -3.32
C ALA A 111 3.75 -17.15 -4.36
N VAL A 112 3.46 -16.61 -5.53
CA VAL A 112 4.40 -16.45 -6.64
C VAL A 112 4.84 -14.99 -6.79
N THR A 113 5.93 -14.74 -7.52
CA THR A 113 6.33 -13.36 -7.83
C THR A 113 5.39 -12.77 -8.88
N LEU A 114 5.31 -11.43 -8.96
CA LEU A 114 4.52 -10.76 -10.00
C LEU A 114 5.02 -11.11 -11.42
N GLN A 115 6.35 -11.23 -11.59
CA GLN A 115 6.98 -11.62 -12.84
C GLN A 115 6.57 -13.04 -13.28
N ASP A 116 6.57 -14.01 -12.36
CA ASP A 116 6.18 -15.39 -12.66
C ASP A 116 4.69 -15.48 -13.01
N PHE A 117 3.85 -14.70 -12.31
CA PHE A 117 2.42 -14.60 -12.58
C PHE A 117 2.16 -14.10 -14.01
N TYR A 118 2.77 -12.99 -14.43
CA TYR A 118 2.62 -12.47 -15.80
C TYR A 118 3.20 -13.42 -16.85
N SER A 119 4.36 -14.03 -16.58
CA SER A 119 4.98 -14.97 -17.53
C SER A 119 4.11 -16.21 -17.77
N SER A 120 3.42 -16.68 -16.74
CA SER A 120 2.53 -17.85 -16.83
C SER A 120 1.25 -17.54 -17.60
N ASN A 121 0.67 -16.35 -17.40
CA ASN A 121 -0.53 -15.92 -18.12
C ASN A 121 -0.26 -15.60 -19.60
N LYS A 122 0.91 -15.03 -19.94
CA LYS A 122 1.30 -14.79 -21.35
C LYS A 122 1.34 -16.09 -22.17
N LYS A 123 1.87 -17.17 -21.61
CA LYS A 123 1.94 -18.49 -22.28
C LYS A 123 0.57 -19.09 -22.60
N GLN A 124 -0.49 -18.70 -21.89
CA GLN A 124 -1.85 -19.18 -22.14
C GLN A 124 -2.55 -18.39 -23.27
N GLU A 125 -2.08 -17.18 -23.59
CA GLU A 125 -2.72 -16.27 -24.55
C GLU A 125 -2.04 -16.20 -25.94
N ASP A 126 -0.93 -16.91 -26.18
CA ASP A 126 -0.11 -16.87 -27.42
C ASP A 126 -0.83 -17.36 -28.72
N ASN A 127 -2.17 -17.42 -28.73
CA ASN A 127 -3.00 -17.64 -29.93
C ASN A 127 -3.67 -16.35 -30.48
N GLN A 128 -3.41 -15.16 -29.94
CA GLN A 128 -3.91 -13.90 -30.51
C GLN A 128 -2.82 -12.83 -30.63
N VAL A 129 -2.67 -12.29 -31.85
CA VAL A 129 -1.82 -11.14 -32.16
C VAL A 129 -2.46 -9.89 -31.53
N CYS A 130 -1.95 -9.46 -30.37
CA CYS A 130 -2.33 -8.18 -29.77
C CYS A 130 -1.11 -7.35 -29.37
N ASN A 131 -1.24 -6.03 -29.48
CA ASN A 131 -0.19 -5.06 -29.17
C ASN A 131 0.32 -5.20 -27.73
N LYS A 132 1.65 -5.26 -27.55
CA LYS A 132 2.34 -5.44 -26.25
C LYS A 132 1.99 -4.42 -25.16
N LYS A 133 1.44 -3.25 -25.50
CA LYS A 133 1.08 -2.17 -24.55
C LYS A 133 -0.15 -2.50 -23.69
N ASP A 134 -1.03 -3.41 -24.14
CA ASP A 134 -2.26 -3.74 -23.41
C ASP A 134 -2.06 -4.91 -22.42
N THR A 135 -0.94 -5.63 -22.54
CA THR A 135 -0.74 -6.92 -21.87
C THR A 135 -0.64 -6.84 -20.34
N SER A 136 -0.02 -5.82 -19.74
CA SER A 136 0.12 -5.72 -18.28
C SER A 136 -1.21 -5.39 -17.59
N ARG A 137 -1.99 -4.44 -18.15
CA ARG A 137 -3.38 -4.16 -17.72
C ARG A 137 -4.32 -5.32 -18.01
N LYS A 138 -4.02 -6.14 -19.01
CA LYS A 138 -4.82 -7.33 -19.35
C LYS A 138 -4.82 -8.38 -18.26
N PHE A 139 -3.80 -8.48 -17.40
CA PHE A 139 -3.72 -9.57 -16.41
C PHE A 139 -4.18 -9.20 -15.01
N MET A 140 -4.37 -7.92 -14.71
CA MET A 140 -4.80 -7.48 -13.39
C MET A 140 -5.55 -6.16 -13.47
N THR A 141 -6.74 -6.14 -12.88
CA THR A 141 -7.58 -4.96 -12.71
C THR A 141 -7.59 -4.47 -11.26
N HIS A 142 -7.35 -5.38 -10.32
CA HIS A 142 -7.40 -5.12 -8.88
C HIS A 142 -6.25 -5.82 -8.14
N ALA A 143 -5.69 -5.13 -7.15
CA ALA A 143 -4.79 -5.71 -6.16
C ALA A 143 -5.40 -5.58 -4.76
N LEU A 144 -5.64 -6.73 -4.12
CA LEU A 144 -6.23 -6.83 -2.80
C LEU A 144 -5.15 -6.91 -1.71
N PHE A 145 -5.26 -6.07 -0.69
CA PHE A 145 -4.41 -6.06 0.50
C PHE A 145 -5.22 -6.30 1.77
N ILE A 146 -4.57 -6.84 2.81
CA ILE A 146 -5.15 -7.01 4.14
C ILE A 146 -4.47 -6.06 5.13
N ASP A 147 -5.22 -5.11 5.69
CA ASP A 147 -4.77 -4.20 6.76
C ASP A 147 -5.20 -4.73 8.14
N SER A 148 -4.34 -5.54 8.75
CA SER A 148 -4.60 -6.14 10.06
C SER A 148 -3.30 -6.53 10.79
N THR A 149 -3.43 -7.00 12.03
CA THR A 149 -2.34 -7.76 12.64
C THR A 149 -2.15 -9.13 11.96
N TRP A 150 -0.92 -9.66 11.93
CA TRP A 150 -0.61 -10.98 11.34
C TRP A 150 -1.41 -12.12 11.97
N ASN A 151 -1.79 -11.98 13.24
CA ASN A 151 -2.65 -12.97 13.89
C ASN A 151 -4.10 -12.86 13.40
N GLN A 152 -4.56 -11.66 13.06
CA GLN A 152 -5.93 -11.40 12.59
C GLN A 152 -6.11 -11.69 11.09
N SER A 153 -5.06 -11.56 10.28
CA SER A 153 -5.14 -11.81 8.83
C SER A 153 -5.59 -13.23 8.50
N ASN A 154 -5.24 -14.22 9.32
CA ASN A 154 -5.61 -15.64 9.11
C ASN A 154 -7.12 -15.88 9.05
N GLY A 155 -7.93 -15.07 9.75
CA GLY A 155 -9.39 -15.17 9.65
C GLY A 155 -9.89 -14.70 8.29
N ILE A 156 -9.35 -13.58 7.82
CA ILE A 156 -9.68 -12.98 6.52
C ILE A 156 -9.23 -13.92 5.40
N LEU A 157 -8.03 -14.50 5.46
CA LEU A 157 -7.51 -15.41 4.42
C LEU A 157 -8.33 -16.69 4.21
N LYS A 158 -9.16 -17.08 5.17
CA LYS A 158 -10.06 -18.23 5.07
C LYS A 158 -11.39 -17.89 4.42
N ASP A 159 -11.64 -16.63 4.14
CA ASP A 159 -12.82 -16.19 3.40
C ASP A 159 -12.82 -16.87 2.02
N PRO A 160 -13.94 -17.48 1.58
CA PRO A 160 -13.98 -18.24 0.34
C PRO A 160 -13.46 -17.46 -0.86
N ILE A 161 -13.87 -16.18 -0.99
CA ILE A 161 -13.46 -15.33 -2.11
C ILE A 161 -11.95 -15.10 -2.08
N ILE A 162 -11.41 -14.76 -0.90
CA ILE A 162 -9.98 -14.43 -0.75
C ILE A 162 -9.10 -15.66 -0.94
N SER A 163 -9.56 -16.82 -0.45
CA SER A 163 -8.80 -18.07 -0.50
C SER A 163 -8.58 -18.60 -1.91
N GLU A 164 -9.42 -18.18 -2.86
CA GLU A 164 -9.34 -18.56 -4.28
C GLU A 164 -8.48 -17.61 -5.12
N LEU A 165 -8.12 -16.43 -4.58
CA LEU A 165 -7.35 -15.44 -5.34
C LEU A 165 -5.89 -15.88 -5.57
N PRO A 166 -5.34 -15.62 -6.78
CA PRO A 166 -3.90 -15.73 -7.02
C PRO A 166 -3.10 -14.90 -6.03
N CYS A 167 -2.17 -15.54 -5.34
CA CYS A 167 -1.42 -14.92 -4.25
C CYS A 167 -0.03 -14.48 -4.74
N ILE A 168 0.27 -13.19 -4.59
CA ILE A 168 1.52 -12.55 -5.01
C ILE A 168 2.34 -12.20 -3.78
N LYS A 169 3.60 -12.66 -3.76
CA LYS A 169 4.62 -12.23 -2.81
C LYS A 169 5.47 -11.13 -3.42
N LEU A 170 5.74 -10.12 -2.62
CA LEU A 170 6.62 -9.00 -2.96
C LEU A 170 8.08 -9.37 -2.67
N GLN A 171 9.00 -8.67 -3.31
CA GLN A 171 10.41 -8.74 -2.99
C GLN A 171 10.67 -8.31 -1.53
N ILE A 172 11.64 -8.98 -0.92
CA ILE A 172 12.04 -8.70 0.47
C ILE A 172 12.77 -7.36 0.50
N ARG A 173 12.24 -6.41 1.26
CA ARG A 173 12.92 -5.17 1.65
C ARG A 173 12.72 -4.87 3.12
N LEU A 174 13.60 -4.07 3.69
CA LEU A 174 13.48 -3.66 5.09
C LEU A 174 12.39 -2.61 5.25
N SER A 175 11.45 -2.88 6.16
CA SER A 175 10.44 -1.91 6.54
C SER A 175 11.06 -0.79 7.38
N GLN A 176 10.63 0.43 7.10
CA GLN A 176 10.92 1.63 7.87
C GLN A 176 9.83 1.95 8.89
N PHE A 177 8.83 1.07 9.02
CA PHE A 177 7.69 1.30 9.90
C PHE A 177 8.07 1.17 11.38
N TRP A 178 7.85 2.25 12.13
CA TRP A 178 8.21 2.35 13.54
C TRP A 178 7.27 1.57 14.46
N ARG A 179 6.03 1.26 14.03
CA ARG A 179 5.04 0.51 14.81
C ARG A 179 4.96 -0.97 14.41
N HIS A 180 6.09 -1.64 14.35
CA HIS A 180 6.16 -3.07 14.05
C HIS A 180 5.31 -3.92 15.00
N GLN A 181 4.90 -5.11 14.52
CA GLN A 181 4.20 -6.09 15.35
C GLN A 181 5.20 -6.95 16.12
N LYS A 182 4.92 -7.26 17.39
CA LYS A 182 5.80 -8.08 18.22
C LYS A 182 6.03 -9.44 17.57
N GLY A 183 7.30 -9.83 17.42
CA GLY A 183 7.69 -11.10 16.81
C GLY A 183 7.70 -11.11 15.27
N SER A 184 7.26 -10.03 14.61
CA SER A 184 7.37 -9.94 13.15
C SER A 184 8.80 -9.69 12.69
N PRO A 185 9.24 -10.32 11.59
CA PRO A 185 10.48 -10.00 10.91
C PRO A 185 10.60 -8.54 10.49
N ARG A 186 11.83 -8.06 10.27
CA ARG A 186 12.10 -6.66 9.90
C ARG A 186 11.66 -6.32 8.47
N TRP A 187 11.51 -7.32 7.61
CA TRP A 187 11.02 -7.17 6.23
C TRP A 187 9.49 -7.29 6.10
N PHE A 188 8.75 -7.38 7.21
CA PHE A 188 7.29 -7.28 7.17
C PHE A 188 6.89 -5.81 7.00
N LEU A 189 6.46 -5.47 5.79
CA LEU A 189 6.09 -4.12 5.37
C LEU A 189 4.79 -3.64 6.02
N ALA A 190 4.70 -2.34 6.30
CA ALA A 190 3.40 -1.72 6.53
C ALA A 190 2.57 -1.73 5.24
N THR A 191 1.24 -1.63 5.34
CA THR A 191 0.36 -1.68 4.16
C THR A 191 0.76 -0.70 3.06
N ILE A 192 1.09 0.55 3.42
CA ILE A 192 1.54 1.55 2.43
C ILE A 192 2.89 1.22 1.78
N GLU A 193 3.80 0.59 2.52
CA GLU A 193 5.09 0.15 1.97
C GLU A 193 4.89 -1.03 1.03
N ALA A 194 3.96 -1.95 1.35
CA ALA A 194 3.59 -3.07 0.48
C ALA A 194 2.91 -2.58 -0.81
N ILE A 195 2.03 -1.57 -0.72
CA ILE A 195 1.41 -0.94 -1.89
C ILE A 195 2.48 -0.27 -2.77
N HIS A 196 3.37 0.53 -2.19
CA HIS A 196 4.48 1.15 -2.92
C HIS A 196 5.36 0.10 -3.60
N GLN A 197 5.72 -0.97 -2.88
CA GLN A 197 6.55 -2.04 -3.42
C GLN A 197 5.88 -2.79 -4.58
N LEU A 198 4.58 -3.07 -4.51
CA LEU A 198 3.83 -3.64 -5.64
C LEU A 198 3.87 -2.72 -6.85
N LEU A 199 3.69 -1.40 -6.66
CA LEU A 199 3.70 -0.44 -7.76
C LEU A 199 5.08 -0.33 -8.43
N VAL A 200 6.16 -0.41 -7.63
CA VAL A 200 7.54 -0.47 -8.16
C VAL A 200 7.74 -1.75 -8.99
N GLU A 201 7.40 -2.91 -8.43
CA GLU A 201 7.53 -4.19 -9.14
C GLU A 201 6.68 -4.22 -10.41
N PHE A 202 5.46 -3.68 -10.37
CA PHE A 202 4.60 -3.54 -11.55
C PHE A 202 5.28 -2.69 -12.62
N THR A 203 5.77 -1.51 -12.26
CA THR A 203 6.47 -0.63 -13.20
C THR A 203 7.69 -1.32 -13.80
N GLU A 204 8.48 -2.06 -13.01
CA GLU A 204 9.63 -2.83 -13.48
C GLU A 204 9.25 -3.91 -14.51
N THR A 205 8.13 -4.60 -14.30
CA THR A 205 7.60 -5.57 -15.28
C THR A 205 7.07 -4.92 -16.56
N ASP A 206 6.78 -3.62 -16.53
CA ASP A 206 6.23 -2.83 -17.65
C ASP A 206 7.32 -2.06 -18.43
N ILE A 207 8.59 -2.08 -17.97
CA ILE A 207 9.75 -1.37 -18.59
C ILE A 207 9.99 -1.78 -20.06
N GLU A 208 9.42 -2.88 -20.55
CA GLU A 208 9.43 -3.22 -21.97
C GLU A 208 8.58 -2.29 -22.86
N ALA A 209 7.84 -1.35 -22.27
CA ALA A 209 7.12 -0.29 -22.99
C ALA A 209 8.03 0.91 -23.27
N ASN A 210 8.01 1.45 -24.50
CA ASN A 210 8.80 2.60 -24.96
C ASN A 210 8.47 3.96 -24.27
N GLU A 211 7.95 3.96 -23.06
CA GLU A 211 7.58 5.15 -22.27
C GLU A 211 8.37 5.16 -20.96
N PRO A 212 8.69 6.35 -20.41
CA PRO A 212 9.39 6.43 -19.13
C PRO A 212 8.54 5.75 -18.04
N PRO A 213 9.16 4.93 -17.17
CA PRO A 213 8.44 4.24 -16.12
C PRO A 213 7.71 5.24 -15.21
N GLN A 214 6.43 4.98 -14.94
CA GLN A 214 5.66 5.81 -14.03
C GLN A 214 6.25 5.70 -12.61
N ASN A 215 6.59 6.84 -12.01
CA ASN A 215 7.05 6.92 -10.63
C ASN A 215 5.86 6.99 -9.66
N TYR A 216 5.89 6.15 -8.62
CA TYR A 216 4.88 6.08 -7.56
C TYR A 216 5.43 6.37 -6.14
N ASP A 217 6.61 6.96 -6.01
CA ASP A 217 7.26 7.26 -4.72
C ASP A 217 6.41 8.17 -3.82
N ASN A 218 5.64 9.07 -4.42
CA ASN A 218 4.65 9.89 -3.70
C ASN A 218 3.59 9.05 -2.97
N MET A 219 3.44 7.75 -3.23
CA MET A 219 2.63 6.83 -2.41
C MET A 219 3.12 6.81 -0.95
N LEU A 220 4.41 7.07 -0.72
CA LEU A 220 5.01 7.17 0.60
C LEU A 220 4.95 8.59 1.19
N PHE A 221 4.27 9.57 0.58
CA PHE A 221 4.24 10.97 1.03
C PHE A 221 3.92 11.13 2.53
N PHE A 222 2.78 10.59 2.99
CA PHE A 222 2.40 10.64 4.40
C PHE A 222 3.29 9.77 5.28
N PHE A 223 3.81 8.67 4.73
CA PHE A 223 4.72 7.78 5.46
C PHE A 223 6.05 8.47 5.74
N ARG A 224 6.63 9.18 4.76
CA ARG A 224 7.82 10.03 4.89
C ARG A 224 7.63 11.08 5.97
N PHE A 225 6.53 11.84 5.91
CA PHE A 225 6.22 12.81 6.97
C PHE A 225 6.17 12.19 8.37
N MET A 226 5.44 11.08 8.52
CA MET A 226 5.31 10.42 9.82
C MET A 226 6.62 9.81 10.31
N TYR A 227 7.43 9.27 9.40
CA TYR A 227 8.77 8.79 9.70
C TYR A 227 9.63 9.92 10.26
N GLU A 228 9.72 11.07 9.56
CA GLU A 228 10.53 12.22 10.00
C GLU A 228 10.04 12.77 11.34
N LYS A 229 8.72 12.87 11.51
CA LYS A 229 8.13 13.30 12.78
C LYS A 229 8.48 12.38 13.95
N ILE A 230 8.54 11.07 13.74
CA ILE A 230 8.94 10.11 14.78
C ILE A 230 10.42 10.28 15.11
N HIS A 231 11.26 10.57 14.13
CA HIS A 231 12.70 10.76 14.32
C HIS A 231 13.09 12.12 14.94
N GLN A 232 12.18 13.10 14.94
CA GLN A 232 12.31 14.28 15.80
C GLN A 232 12.10 13.96 17.28
N LEU A 233 11.36 12.89 17.59
CA LEU A 233 11.01 12.51 18.97
C LEU A 233 11.89 11.40 19.53
N TYR A 234 12.43 10.54 18.66
CA TYR A 234 13.20 9.37 19.04
C TYR A 234 14.41 9.20 18.11
N GLU A 235 15.58 8.94 18.67
CA GLU A 235 16.73 8.52 17.88
C GLU A 235 16.44 7.19 17.18
N HIS A 236 16.80 7.10 15.89
CA HIS A 236 16.58 5.92 15.06
C HIS A 236 17.05 4.64 15.77
N ASP A 237 18.30 4.61 16.23
CA ASP A 237 18.90 3.40 16.80
C ASP A 237 18.35 3.04 18.18
N LYS A 238 17.61 3.94 18.84
CA LYS A 238 16.90 3.64 20.09
C LYS A 238 15.57 2.92 19.82
N LEU A 239 15.00 3.03 18.63
CA LEU A 239 13.72 2.39 18.30
C LEU A 239 13.89 0.89 18.07
N LYS A 240 13.09 0.09 18.79
CA LYS A 240 13.11 -1.38 18.67
C LYS A 240 12.82 -1.85 17.24
N SER A 241 12.00 -1.12 16.48
CA SER A 241 11.68 -1.43 15.08
C SER A 241 12.91 -1.67 14.21
N TYR A 242 13.97 -0.90 14.45
CA TYR A 242 15.18 -0.87 13.63
C TYR A 242 16.33 -1.72 14.19
N ARG A 243 16.21 -2.17 15.45
CA ARG A 243 17.16 -3.09 16.11
C ARG A 243 16.76 -4.57 16.04
N ARG A 244 15.67 -4.90 15.35
CA ARG A 244 15.23 -6.30 15.22
C ARG A 244 16.23 -7.12 14.39
N PRO A 245 16.41 -8.42 14.72
CA PRO A 245 17.25 -9.32 13.94
C PRO A 245 16.84 -9.36 12.47
N MET A 246 17.86 -9.54 11.63
CA MET A 246 17.80 -9.58 10.17
C MET A 246 18.00 -11.02 9.70
N ASN A 247 17.17 -11.94 10.20
CA ASN A 247 17.30 -13.36 9.89
C ASN A 247 16.62 -13.68 8.54
N ILE A 248 17.10 -13.08 7.45
CA ILE A 248 16.55 -13.28 6.09
C ILE A 248 16.80 -14.72 5.65
#